data_AF-A0A961ZAM3-F1
#
_entry.id   AF-A0A961ZAM3-F1
#
_cell.length_a   1.000
_cell.length_b   1.000
_cell.length_c   1.000
_cell.angle_alpha   90.00
_cell.angle_beta   90.00
_cell.angle_gamma   90.00
#
_symmetry.space_group_name_H-M   'P 1'
#
loop_
_entity.id
_entity.type
_entity.pdbx_description
1 polymer ?
#
loop_
_entity_poly.entity_id
_entity_poly.type
_entity_poly.pdbx_seq_one_letter_code
_entity_poly.pdbx_strand_id
1 'polypeptide(L)'
;VFDLAKRDVAGYEQYARQINDLLAEDPELKQDVFECLFHVASADGVLHTEEEAFLKHVAAIFGFTERTYNDIRRMFVLDPDDPYKVLGVPHDISDEALKRSYRQLAMANHSDRLAAHGVPREFQAVADRKLAAINTAYEAIQKERASHRLAQAMTPPAADTGMTSGSTS
;
A
#
# COMPACT_ATOMS: atom_id res chain seq x y z
N VAL A 1 -14.86 -1.00 28.91
CA VAL A 1 -14.34 -2.36 28.66
C VAL A 1 -13.33 -2.25 27.53
N PHE A 2 -12.12 -1.83 27.86
CA PHE A 2 -11.13 -1.29 26.93
C PHE A 2 -9.75 -1.80 27.34
N ASP A 3 -9.66 -3.13 27.44
CA ASP A 3 -8.51 -3.82 28.01
C ASP A 3 -8.16 -5.11 27.26
N LEU A 4 -8.64 -5.29 26.02
CA LEU A 4 -8.43 -6.53 25.26
C LEU A 4 -7.65 -6.42 23.93
N ALA A 5 -7.49 -5.24 23.32
CA ALA A 5 -6.80 -5.15 22.02
C ALA A 5 -5.32 -4.73 22.11
N LYS A 6 -4.83 -4.31 23.29
CA LYS A 6 -3.42 -3.92 23.51
C LYS A 6 -2.61 -4.92 24.32
N ARG A 7 -3.20 -6.05 24.71
CA ARG A 7 -2.51 -7.13 25.44
C ARG A 7 -1.84 -8.17 24.55
N ASP A 8 -2.06 -8.17 23.24
CA ASP A 8 -1.71 -9.33 22.40
C ASP A 8 -0.52 -9.15 21.43
N VAL A 9 0.21 -8.03 21.50
CA VAL A 9 1.49 -7.90 20.76
C VAL A 9 2.65 -8.54 21.53
N ALA A 10 2.44 -8.98 22.77
CA ALA A 10 3.39 -9.73 23.58
C ALA A 10 2.82 -11.13 23.85
N GLY A 11 2.92 -12.06 22.90
CA GLY A 11 2.46 -13.43 23.10
C GLY A 11 2.00 -14.20 21.86
N TYR A 12 1.67 -13.52 20.75
CA TYR A 12 1.22 -14.19 19.53
C TYR A 12 2.28 -15.14 18.96
N GLU A 13 3.57 -14.91 19.22
CA GLU A 13 4.63 -15.77 18.72
C GLU A 13 4.53 -17.19 19.28
N GLN A 14 4.03 -17.33 20.52
CA GLN A 14 3.80 -18.65 21.11
C GLN A 14 2.66 -19.38 20.41
N TYR A 15 1.56 -18.68 20.10
CA TYR A 15 0.45 -19.25 19.35
C TYR A 15 0.84 -19.57 17.90
N ALA A 16 1.59 -18.69 17.23
CA ALA A 16 2.10 -18.94 15.88
C ALA A 16 3.01 -20.17 15.84
N ARG A 17 3.89 -20.36 16.84
CA ARG A 17 4.72 -21.58 16.97
C ARG A 17 3.86 -22.82 17.20
N GLN A 18 2.87 -22.76 18.09
CA GLN A 18 1.96 -23.87 18.34
C GLN A 18 1.19 -24.29 17.08
N ILE A 19 0.70 -23.33 16.31
CA ILE A 19 0.03 -23.59 15.03
C ILE A 19 1.01 -24.18 14.01
N ASN A 20 2.22 -23.64 13.92
CA ASN A 20 3.26 -24.17 13.03
C ASN A 20 3.61 -25.63 13.35
N ASP A 21 3.70 -25.98 14.63
CA ASP A 21 4.02 -27.33 15.10
C ASP A 21 2.83 -28.28 14.90
N LEU A 22 1.60 -27.81 15.18
CA LEU A 22 0.38 -28.59 14.96
C LEU A 22 0.18 -28.95 13.48
N LEU A 23 0.53 -28.01 12.60
CA LEU A 23 0.37 -28.16 11.16
C LEU A 23 1.66 -28.62 10.46
N ALA A 24 2.65 -29.12 11.20
CA ALA A 24 3.99 -29.41 10.67
C ALA A 24 4.00 -30.30 9.41
N GLU A 25 3.09 -31.27 9.34
CA GLU A 25 2.95 -32.23 8.25
C GLU A 25 1.93 -31.79 7.17
N ASP A 26 1.30 -30.62 7.33
CA ASP A 26 0.26 -30.11 6.43
C ASP A 26 0.61 -28.70 5.92
N PRO A 27 1.48 -28.59 4.91
CA PRO A 27 1.93 -27.31 4.37
C PRO A 27 0.80 -26.55 3.66
N GLU A 28 -0.19 -27.25 3.10
CA GLU A 28 -1.35 -26.61 2.45
C GLU A 28 -2.19 -25.88 3.50
N LEU A 29 -2.50 -26.53 4.62
CA LEU A 29 -3.28 -25.90 5.69
C LEU A 29 -2.51 -24.76 6.39
N LYS A 30 -1.17 -24.84 6.49
CA LYS A 30 -0.36 -23.69 6.95
C LYS A 30 -0.53 -22.48 6.04
N GLN A 31 -0.53 -22.70 4.73
CA GLN A 31 -0.74 -21.64 3.75
C GLN A 31 -2.15 -21.06 3.89
N ASP A 32 -3.19 -21.89 3.97
CA ASP A 32 -4.58 -21.44 4.14
C ASP A 32 -4.79 -20.58 5.40
N VAL A 33 -4.19 -20.98 6.53
CA VAL A 33 -4.24 -20.20 7.78
C VAL A 33 -3.56 -18.85 7.60
N PHE A 34 -2.41 -18.83 6.93
CA PHE A 34 -1.67 -17.61 6.68
C PHE A 34 -2.37 -16.67 5.69
N GLU A 35 -3.03 -17.22 4.68
CA GLU A 35 -3.90 -16.49 3.76
C GLU A 35 -5.10 -15.87 4.48
N CYS A 36 -5.72 -16.60 5.42
CA CYS A 36 -6.77 -16.05 6.27
C CYS A 36 -6.26 -14.87 7.13
N LEU A 37 -5.05 -14.97 7.69
CA LEU A 37 -4.44 -13.86 8.43
C LEU A 37 -4.23 -12.64 7.54
N PHE A 38 -3.78 -12.85 6.30
CA PHE A 38 -3.68 -11.79 5.29
C PHE A 38 -5.02 -11.14 4.98
N HIS A 39 -6.08 -11.94 4.79
CA HIS A 39 -7.42 -11.43 4.51
C HIS A 39 -7.96 -10.57 5.66
N VAL A 40 -7.75 -10.99 6.91
CA VAL A 40 -8.16 -10.22 8.10
C VAL A 40 -7.33 -8.96 8.27
N ALA A 41 -6.01 -9.04 8.08
CA ALA A 41 -5.11 -7.90 8.18
C ALA A 41 -5.37 -6.84 7.08
N SER A 42 -5.81 -7.28 5.90
CA SER A 42 -6.08 -6.43 4.74
C SER A 42 -7.57 -6.10 4.57
N ALA A 43 -8.40 -6.33 5.60
CA ALA A 43 -9.86 -6.29 5.49
C ALA A 43 -10.41 -4.91 5.09
N ASP A 44 -9.65 -3.83 5.30
CA ASP A 44 -9.99 -2.48 4.87
C ASP A 44 -9.34 -2.06 3.54
N GLY A 45 -8.74 -3.03 2.84
CA GLY A 45 -8.11 -2.87 1.53
C GLY A 45 -6.68 -2.32 1.57
N VAL A 46 -6.11 -2.10 2.76
CA VAL A 46 -4.76 -1.56 2.95
C VAL A 46 -4.02 -2.44 3.94
N LEU A 47 -2.78 -2.82 3.63
CA LEU A 47 -1.90 -3.48 4.58
C LEU A 47 -1.05 -2.43 5.30
N HIS A 48 -1.23 -2.26 6.61
CA HIS A 48 -0.47 -1.30 7.40
C HIS A 48 0.95 -1.82 7.72
N THR A 49 1.90 -0.92 8.01
CA THR A 49 3.29 -1.30 8.34
C THR A 49 3.40 -2.23 9.55
N GLU A 50 2.56 -2.04 10.57
CA GLU A 50 2.54 -2.91 11.76
C GLU A 50 1.98 -4.30 11.43
N GLU A 51 0.94 -4.37 10.60
CA GLU A 51 0.35 -5.63 10.13
C GLU A 51 1.32 -6.35 9.18
N GLU A 52 2.00 -5.63 8.30
CA GLU A 52 3.05 -6.17 7.45
C GLU A 52 4.22 -6.71 8.28
N ALA A 53 4.66 -5.98 9.31
CA ALA A 53 5.71 -6.46 10.22
C ALA A 53 5.25 -7.72 10.98
N PHE A 54 4.00 -7.74 11.45
CA PHE A 54 3.38 -8.90 12.08
C PHE A 54 3.32 -10.11 11.14
N LEU A 55 2.79 -9.93 9.92
CA LEU A 55 2.68 -11.01 8.93
C LEU A 55 4.05 -11.52 8.50
N LYS A 56 5.06 -10.66 8.37
CA LYS A 56 6.46 -11.06 8.11
C LYS A 56 7.03 -11.90 9.24
N HIS A 57 6.77 -11.53 10.49
CA HIS A 57 7.18 -12.33 11.65
C HIS A 57 6.47 -13.69 11.70
N VAL A 58 5.15 -13.73 11.45
CA VAL A 58 4.40 -14.99 11.41
C VAL A 58 4.87 -15.88 10.26
N ALA A 59 5.14 -15.31 9.08
CA ALA A 59 5.72 -16.03 7.94
C ALA A 59 7.07 -16.68 8.31
N ALA A 60 7.93 -15.96 9.02
CA ALA A 60 9.21 -16.48 9.49
C ALA A 60 9.03 -17.66 10.47
N ILE A 61 8.03 -17.58 11.37
CA ILE A 61 7.70 -18.68 12.30
C ILE A 61 7.16 -19.91 11.55
N PHE A 62 6.37 -19.70 10.50
CA PHE A 62 5.82 -20.78 9.67
C PHE A 62 6.86 -21.38 8.71
N GLY A 63 8.04 -20.77 8.61
CA GLY A 63 9.12 -21.19 7.73
C GLY A 63 8.93 -20.76 6.27
N PHE A 64 8.05 -19.80 6.00
CA PHE A 64 7.85 -19.28 4.66
C PHE A 64 9.02 -18.41 4.22
N THR A 65 9.43 -18.59 2.96
CA THR A 65 10.46 -17.75 2.36
C THR A 65 9.89 -16.37 2.02
N GLU A 66 10.76 -15.37 1.86
CA GLU A 66 10.34 -14.05 1.36
C GLU A 66 9.61 -14.15 0.01
N ARG A 67 9.98 -15.12 -0.85
CA ARG A 67 9.28 -15.36 -2.11
C ARG A 67 7.84 -15.78 -1.86
N THR A 68 7.63 -16.82 -1.05
CA THR A 68 6.29 -17.32 -0.70
C THR A 68 5.44 -16.23 -0.05
N TYR A 69 6.01 -15.44 0.87
CA TYR A 69 5.35 -14.29 1.47
C TYR A 69 4.89 -13.28 0.41
N ASN A 70 5.77 -12.92 -0.53
CA ASN A 70 5.46 -11.95 -1.57
C ASN A 70 4.41 -12.49 -2.55
N ASP A 71 4.44 -13.78 -2.88
CA ASP A 71 3.46 -14.41 -3.77
C ASP A 71 2.05 -14.39 -3.14
N ILE A 72 1.93 -14.73 -1.85
CA ILE A 72 0.67 -14.65 -1.10
C ILE A 72 0.22 -13.19 -0.97
N ARG A 73 1.13 -12.29 -0.56
CA ARG A 73 0.83 -10.86 -0.41
C ARG A 73 0.20 -10.26 -1.66
N ARG A 74 0.67 -10.63 -2.85
CA ARG A 74 0.13 -10.15 -4.14
C ARG A 74 -1.33 -10.57 -4.39
N MET A 75 -1.80 -11.64 -3.75
CA MET A 75 -3.19 -12.12 -3.87
C MET A 75 -4.16 -11.30 -3.01
N PHE A 76 -3.69 -10.76 -1.88
CA PHE A 76 -4.54 -10.09 -0.87
C PHE A 76 -4.36 -8.58 -0.83
N VAL A 77 -3.19 -8.08 -1.20
CA VAL A 77 -2.84 -6.68 -1.18
C VAL A 77 -2.62 -6.23 -2.62
N LEU A 78 -3.47 -5.33 -3.12
CA LEU A 78 -3.12 -4.59 -4.33
C LEU A 78 -1.86 -3.80 -4.01
N ASP A 79 -0.79 -4.07 -4.76
CA ASP A 79 0.53 -3.53 -4.47
C ASP A 79 0.47 -2.01 -4.18
N PRO A 80 1.02 -1.53 -3.05
CA PRO A 80 1.27 -0.11 -2.82
C PRO A 80 2.24 0.51 -3.85
N ASP A 81 2.77 -0.28 -4.79
CA ASP A 81 3.51 0.19 -5.97
C ASP A 81 2.64 1.01 -6.94
N ASP A 82 1.32 1.01 -6.79
CA ASP A 82 0.42 1.85 -7.57
C ASP A 82 -0.21 2.93 -6.67
N PRO A 83 0.46 4.10 -6.52
CA PRO A 83 -0.05 5.17 -5.69
C PRO A 83 -1.37 5.78 -6.21
N TYR A 84 -1.71 5.58 -7.49
CA TYR A 84 -2.98 6.02 -8.05
C TYR A 84 -4.15 5.22 -7.48
N LYS A 85 -3.96 3.92 -7.23
CA LYS A 85 -4.96 3.08 -6.57
C LYS A 85 -5.16 3.43 -5.10
N VAL A 86 -4.10 3.79 -4.37
CA VAL A 86 -4.20 4.26 -2.98
C VAL A 86 -5.08 5.52 -2.88
N LEU A 87 -5.02 6.40 -3.88
CA LEU A 87 -5.88 7.57 -3.98
C LEU A 87 -7.21 7.32 -4.69
N GLY A 88 -7.47 6.10 -5.17
CA GLY A 88 -8.70 5.73 -5.89
C GLY A 88 -8.88 6.49 -7.21
N VAL A 89 -7.79 6.82 -7.90
CA VAL A 89 -7.80 7.63 -9.14
C VAL A 89 -7.16 6.89 -10.31
N PRO A 90 -7.52 7.22 -11.57
CA PRO A 90 -6.84 6.67 -12.73
C PRO A 90 -5.48 7.36 -12.98
N HIS A 91 -4.57 6.69 -13.72
CA HIS A 91 -3.23 7.21 -14.00
C HIS A 91 -3.22 8.48 -14.86
N ASP A 92 -4.23 8.63 -15.73
CA ASP A 92 -4.41 9.76 -16.64
C ASP A 92 -5.08 10.98 -15.98
N ILE A 93 -5.34 10.92 -14.67
CA ILE A 93 -5.97 12.01 -13.92
C ILE A 93 -5.20 13.34 -14.07
N SER A 94 -5.91 14.46 -14.23
CA SER A 94 -5.27 15.78 -14.25
C SER A 94 -4.66 16.15 -12.89
N ASP A 95 -3.64 17.00 -12.88
CA ASP A 95 -3.00 17.47 -11.64
C ASP A 95 -4.00 18.16 -10.70
N GLU A 96 -4.97 18.90 -11.25
CA GLU A 96 -6.02 19.55 -10.46
C GLU A 96 -6.97 18.54 -9.81
N ALA A 97 -7.38 17.51 -10.55
CA ALA A 97 -8.27 16.47 -10.05
C ALA A 97 -7.57 15.58 -9.02
N LEU A 98 -6.28 15.27 -9.24
CA LEU A 98 -5.43 14.55 -8.28
C LEU A 98 -5.35 15.31 -6.95
N LYS A 99 -5.05 16.60 -6.99
CA LYS A 99 -4.97 17.46 -5.79
C LYS A 99 -6.30 17.56 -5.05
N ARG A 100 -7.42 17.54 -5.79
CA ARG A 100 -8.77 17.54 -5.21
C ARG A 100 -9.06 16.22 -4.49
N SER A 101 -8.79 15.08 -5.11
CA SER A 101 -8.97 13.76 -4.52
C SER A 101 -8.13 13.62 -3.23
N TYR A 102 -6.85 13.99 -3.31
CA TYR A 102 -5.94 14.01 -2.17
C TYR A 102 -6.51 14.81 -0.99
N ARG A 103 -6.98 16.06 -1.22
CA ARG A 103 -7.55 16.90 -0.17
C ARG A 103 -8.80 16.29 0.46
N GLN A 104 -9.67 15.70 -0.36
CA GLN A 104 -10.89 15.06 0.14
C GLN A 104 -10.56 13.86 1.04
N LEU A 105 -9.64 13.00 0.60
CA LEU A 105 -9.18 11.85 1.36
C LEU A 105 -8.47 12.28 2.65
N ALA A 106 -7.60 13.29 2.59
CA ALA A 106 -6.92 13.81 3.76
C ALA A 106 -7.88 14.41 4.80
N MET A 107 -8.89 15.17 4.35
CA MET A 107 -9.92 15.72 5.25
C MET A 107 -10.84 14.66 5.84
N ALA A 108 -11.15 13.61 5.08
CA ALA A 108 -11.98 12.50 5.55
C ALA A 108 -11.28 11.68 6.64
N ASN A 109 -9.94 11.58 6.58
CA ASN A 109 -9.12 10.77 7.49
C ASN A 109 -8.36 11.62 8.53
N HIS A 110 -8.70 12.90 8.73
CA HIS A 110 -8.03 13.72 9.73
C HIS A 110 -8.47 13.32 11.15
N SER A 111 -7.53 12.90 11.99
CA SER A 111 -7.81 12.44 13.36
C SER A 111 -8.51 13.49 14.22
N ASP A 112 -8.15 14.78 14.12
CA ASP A 112 -8.88 15.85 14.83
C ASP A 112 -10.37 15.94 14.44
N ARG A 113 -10.70 15.69 13.17
CA ARG A 113 -12.11 15.71 12.73
C ARG A 113 -12.87 14.53 13.32
N LEU A 114 -12.24 13.36 13.40
CA LEU A 114 -12.83 12.18 14.01
C LEU A 114 -12.96 12.34 15.53
N ALA A 115 -11.95 12.93 16.19
CA ALA A 115 -11.99 13.26 17.61
C ALA A 115 -13.16 14.20 17.96
N ALA A 116 -13.43 15.21 17.12
CA ALA A 116 -14.57 16.11 17.27
C ALA A 116 -15.93 15.40 17.17
N HIS A 117 -15.99 14.24 16.52
CA HIS A 117 -17.19 13.40 16.41
C HIS A 117 -17.29 12.30 17.48
N GLY A 118 -16.45 12.34 18.52
CA GLY A 118 -16.49 11.39 19.63
C GLY A 118 -15.92 10.01 19.28
N VAL A 119 -15.13 9.92 18.21
CA VAL A 119 -14.50 8.67 17.77
C VAL A 119 -13.39 8.28 18.77
N PRO A 120 -13.39 7.04 19.29
CA PRO A 120 -12.38 6.58 20.25
C PRO A 120 -10.95 6.70 19.70
N ARG A 121 -9.96 6.92 20.59
CA ARG A 121 -8.54 7.15 20.22
C ARG A 121 -7.94 6.06 19.33
N GLU A 122 -8.42 4.83 19.43
CA GLU A 122 -7.96 3.72 18.59
C GLU A 122 -8.30 3.91 17.10
N PHE A 123 -9.49 4.44 16.81
CA PHE A 123 -9.89 4.80 15.46
C PHE A 123 -9.19 6.08 14.96
N GLN A 124 -8.75 6.95 15.87
CA GLN A 124 -7.90 8.09 15.52
C GLN A 124 -6.52 7.64 15.03
N ALA A 125 -5.93 6.62 15.67
CA ALA A 125 -4.66 6.04 15.22
C ALA A 125 -4.77 5.36 13.84
N VAL A 126 -5.90 4.70 13.56
CA VAL A 126 -6.20 4.16 12.22
C VAL A 126 -6.30 5.30 11.18
N ALA A 127 -6.95 6.40 11.55
CA ALA A 127 -7.09 7.56 10.67
C ALA A 127 -5.74 8.25 10.38
N ASP A 128 -4.88 8.42 11.40
CA ASP A 128 -3.53 8.94 11.23
C ASP A 128 -2.69 8.08 10.28
N ARG A 129 -2.82 6.75 10.39
CA ARG A 129 -2.15 5.80 9.49
C ARG A 129 -2.67 5.89 8.05
N LYS A 130 -3.99 5.98 7.86
CA LYS A 130 -4.58 6.19 6.53
C LYS A 130 -4.14 7.51 5.92
N LEU A 131 -4.10 8.57 6.73
CA LEU A 131 -3.61 9.88 6.28
C LEU A 131 -2.14 9.80 5.86
N ALA A 132 -1.29 9.06 6.60
CA ALA A 132 0.10 8.83 6.22
C ALA A 132 0.22 8.11 4.86
N ALA A 133 -0.55 7.04 4.63
CA ALA A 133 -0.57 6.32 3.36
C ALA A 133 -1.03 7.21 2.18
N ILE A 134 -2.08 8.01 2.39
CA ILE A 134 -2.59 9.00 1.43
C ILE A 134 -1.51 10.03 1.07
N ASN A 135 -0.77 10.54 2.06
CA ASN A 135 0.34 11.47 1.84
C ASN A 135 1.46 10.83 1.03
N THR A 136 1.89 9.62 1.41
CA THR A 136 2.96 8.88 0.70
C THR A 136 2.59 8.62 -0.76
N ALA A 137 1.37 8.19 -1.04
CA ALA A 137 0.90 7.96 -2.41
C ALA A 137 0.88 9.25 -3.24
N TYR A 138 0.36 10.35 -2.68
CA TYR A 138 0.35 11.64 -3.35
C TYR A 138 1.76 12.17 -3.65
N GLU A 139 2.72 11.97 -2.74
CA GLU A 139 4.13 12.32 -2.97
C GLU A 139 4.78 11.47 -4.08
N ALA A 140 4.49 10.15 -4.10
CA ALA A 140 5.01 9.24 -5.12
C ALA A 140 4.55 9.66 -6.53
N ILE A 141 3.27 9.95 -6.71
CA ILE A 141 2.71 10.41 -8.00
C ILE A 141 3.36 11.72 -8.45
N GLN A 142 3.54 12.68 -7.53
CA GLN A 142 4.18 13.95 -7.86
C GLN A 142 5.63 13.76 -8.31
N LYS A 143 6.40 12.89 -7.66
CA LYS A 143 7.79 12.57 -8.02
C LYS A 143 7.87 11.88 -9.39
N GLU A 144 6.96 10.94 -9.67
CA GLU A 144 6.86 10.25 -10.96
C GLU A 144 6.58 11.25 -12.09
N ARG A 145 5.55 12.09 -11.94
CA ARG A 145 5.17 13.10 -12.94
C ARG A 145 6.23 14.18 -13.15
N ALA A 146 6.99 14.52 -12.11
CA ALA A 146 8.12 15.44 -12.22
C ALA A 146 9.26 14.81 -13.03
N SER A 147 9.64 13.57 -12.70
CA SER A 147 10.67 12.81 -13.43
C SER A 147 10.32 12.64 -14.91
N HIS A 148 9.05 12.33 -15.21
CA HIS A 148 8.59 12.18 -16.59
C HIS A 148 8.63 13.48 -17.39
N ARG A 149 8.24 14.61 -16.78
CA ARG A 149 8.36 15.95 -17.42
C ARG A 149 9.82 16.32 -17.69
N LEU A 150 10.73 16.00 -16.77
CA LEU A 150 12.16 16.24 -16.97
C LEU A 150 12.72 15.40 -18.13
N ALA A 151 12.34 14.12 -18.22
CA ALA A 151 12.73 13.25 -19.33
C ALA A 151 12.22 13.76 -20.69
N GLN A 152 10.97 14.23 -20.76
CA GLN A 152 10.40 14.80 -21.99
C GLN A 152 11.09 16.11 -22.41
N ALA A 153 11.46 16.97 -21.47
CA ALA A 153 12.16 18.22 -21.76
C ALA A 153 13.61 18.03 -22.26
N MET A 154 14.23 16.89 -21.97
CA MET A 154 15.60 16.55 -22.38
C MET A 154 15.67 15.82 -23.74
N THR A 155 14.53 15.51 -24.37
CA THR A 155 14.51 14.89 -25.70
C THR A 155 14.59 15.98 -26.77
N PRO A 156 15.69 16.09 -27.55
CA PRO A 156 15.80 17.12 -28.58
C PRO A 156 14.75 16.89 -29.68
N PRO A 157 14.15 17.96 -30.25
CA PRO A 157 13.21 17.82 -31.35
C PRO A 157 13.93 17.14 -32.52
N ALA A 158 13.32 16.08 -33.07
CA ALA A 158 13.82 15.42 -34.27
C ALA A 158 14.06 16.49 -35.34
N ALA A 159 15.31 16.63 -35.77
CA ALA A 159 15.70 17.58 -36.80
C ALA A 159 14.92 17.24 -38.07
N ASP A 160 13.93 18.08 -38.38
CA ASP A 160 13.21 18.12 -39.64
C ASP A 160 14.24 18.33 -40.75
N THR A 161 14.69 17.23 -41.35
CA THR A 161 15.63 17.26 -42.46
C THR A 161 14.80 17.53 -43.69
N GLY A 162 14.52 18.82 -43.90
CA GLY A 162 13.85 19.34 -45.08
C GLY A 162 14.52 18.81 -46.35
N MET A 163 13.85 17.86 -47.00
CA MET A 163 14.21 17.35 -48.31
C MET A 163 13.88 18.44 -49.35
N THR A 164 14.79 19.39 -49.56
CA THR A 164 14.67 20.37 -50.64
C THR A 164 15.03 19.70 -51.97
N SER A 165 14.05 19.07 -52.62
CA SER A 165 14.13 18.68 -54.02
C SER A 165 13.94 19.91 -54.92
N GLY A 166 15.02 20.68 -55.10
CA GLY A 166 15.10 21.77 -56.07
C GLY A 166 15.80 21.31 -57.34
N SER A 167 15.02 21.11 -58.41
CA SER A 167 15.48 20.92 -59.78
C SER A 167 16.49 21.98 -60.23
N THR A 168 17.47 21.58 -61.03
CA THR A 168 18.04 22.46 -62.06
C THR A 168 18.47 21.63 -63.27
N SER A 169 18.14 22.19 -64.43
CA SER A 169 18.19 21.65 -65.79
C SER A 169 19.59 21.30 -66.31
#